data_AF-A0A950A272-F1
#
_entry.id   AF-A0A950A272-F1
#
_cell.length_a   1.000
_cell.length_b   1.000
_cell.length_c   1.000
_cell.angle_alpha   90.00
_cell.angle_beta   90.00
_cell.angle_gamma   90.00
#
_symmetry.space_group_name_H-M   'P 1'
#
loop_
_entity.id
_entity.type
_entity.pdbx_description
1 polymer ?
#
loop_
_entity_poly.entity_id
_entity_poly.type
_entity_poly.pdbx_seq_one_letter_code
_entity_poly.pdbx_strand_id
1 'polypeptide(L)'
;MEPAQTHGEALRHQDQADAEAGASPEVRVEILHQSDRTRVRRVYLPGWSLVRKEPLGPDAQRRLEHELSMLERLRGVEGVAQVLEAPRYPGSIVLEDVGGTTMAGARKPLAVDELIAVAMRLARALAGMHGRGVMHRDITPANIVRSTDGAPWLVDFALATSAAEIRPEFAHHSEIVGTLP
;
A
#
# COMPACT_ATOMS: atom_id res chain seq x y z
N MET A 1 51.43 47.49 7.54
CA MET A 1 50.34 47.19 8.50
C MET A 1 49.64 45.94 8.02
N GLU A 2 49.99 44.79 8.60
CA GLU A 2 49.10 43.63 8.70
C GLU A 2 48.02 43.91 9.77
N PRO A 3 46.93 43.14 9.92
CA PRO A 3 46.75 41.76 9.39
C PRO A 3 45.40 41.05 9.02
N ALA A 4 45.49 39.73 8.82
CA ALA A 4 44.51 38.70 9.23
C ALA A 4 43.86 37.85 8.11
N GLN A 5 44.26 36.58 8.17
CA GLN A 5 43.68 35.37 7.62
C GLN A 5 42.22 35.15 8.08
N THR A 6 41.43 34.36 7.34
CA THR A 6 40.77 33.08 7.79
C THR A 6 39.49 32.81 6.95
N HIS A 7 39.22 31.52 6.73
CA HIS A 7 38.02 30.84 6.19
C HIS A 7 38.14 30.42 4.70
N GLY A 8 38.46 29.17 4.36
CA GLY A 8 38.20 27.93 5.08
C GLY A 8 36.74 27.52 4.91
N GLU A 9 36.53 26.53 4.03
CA GLU A 9 35.42 25.58 4.10
C GLU A 9 33.98 26.12 3.97
N ALA A 10 33.60 26.61 2.78
CA ALA A 10 32.21 26.98 2.48
C ALA A 10 31.52 26.09 1.41
N LEU A 11 31.88 24.80 1.31
CA LEU A 11 31.26 23.90 0.32
C LEU A 11 30.90 22.49 0.84
N ARG A 12 30.77 22.29 2.16
CA ARG A 12 30.41 20.98 2.74
C ARG A 12 29.34 21.01 3.83
N HIS A 13 28.43 21.98 3.81
CA HIS A 13 27.35 22.05 4.79
C HIS A 13 25.93 22.09 4.21
N GLN A 14 25.77 22.01 2.88
CA GLN A 14 24.43 21.98 2.28
C GLN A 14 23.84 20.58 2.08
N ASP A 15 24.63 19.51 2.27
CA ASP A 15 24.26 18.13 1.88
C ASP A 15 23.82 17.25 3.08
N GLN A 16 23.60 17.86 4.25
CA GLN A 16 23.32 17.13 5.50
C GLN A 16 22.07 17.63 6.25
N ALA A 17 21.29 18.54 5.65
CA ALA A 17 20.09 19.12 6.27
C ALA A 17 18.77 18.44 5.84
N ASP A 18 18.80 17.51 4.87
CA ASP A 18 17.59 16.83 4.37
C ASP A 18 17.30 15.47 5.02
N ALA A 19 18.08 15.08 6.04
CA ALA A 19 18.02 13.72 6.61
C ALA A 19 17.15 13.55 7.88
N GLU A 20 16.64 14.62 8.52
CA GLU A 20 15.97 14.50 9.83
C GLU A 20 14.68 15.34 10.00
N ALA A 21 13.90 15.53 8.94
CA ALA A 21 12.60 16.21 9.04
C ALA A 21 11.42 15.21 9.10
N GLY A 22 10.98 14.86 10.31
CA GLY A 22 9.53 14.73 10.59
C GLY A 22 8.94 13.39 11.00
N ALA A 23 9.70 12.40 11.49
CA ALA A 23 9.07 11.28 12.20
C ALA A 23 8.70 11.72 13.63
N SER A 24 7.41 12.00 13.89
CA SER A 24 6.91 12.06 15.27
C SER A 24 7.28 10.76 15.99
N PRO A 25 7.69 10.77 17.27
CA PRO A 25 8.16 9.56 17.93
C PRO A 25 7.04 8.52 17.93
N GLU A 26 7.30 7.37 17.29
CA GLU A 26 6.38 6.25 17.28
C GLU A 26 6.04 5.88 18.74
N VAL A 27 4.77 6.02 19.12
CA VAL A 27 4.34 5.80 20.52
C VAL A 27 4.22 4.31 20.81
N ARG A 28 3.77 3.54 19.81
CA ARG A 28 3.61 2.09 19.89
C ARG A 28 3.62 1.49 18.48
N VAL A 29 4.11 0.26 18.36
CA VAL A 29 4.10 -0.51 17.11
C VAL A 29 3.45 -1.87 17.35
N GLU A 30 2.57 -2.28 16.45
CA GLU A 30 1.90 -3.58 16.42
C GLU A 30 2.24 -4.28 15.10
N ILE A 31 2.63 -5.56 15.16
CA ILE A 31 2.88 -6.35 13.95
C ILE A 31 1.55 -6.92 13.48
N LEU A 32 1.10 -6.48 12.31
CA LEU A 32 -0.12 -7.00 11.68
C LEU A 32 0.17 -8.26 10.87
N HIS A 33 1.32 -8.30 10.19
CA HIS A 33 1.75 -9.45 9.40
C HIS A 33 3.28 -9.46 9.28
N GLN A 34 3.88 -10.64 9.30
CA GLN A 34 5.30 -10.83 9.02
C GLN A 34 5.54 -12.15 8.31
N SER A 35 6.29 -12.08 7.22
CA SER A 35 6.82 -13.23 6.47
C SER A 35 8.27 -12.95 6.08
N ASP A 36 8.91 -13.88 5.39
CA ASP A 36 10.26 -13.71 4.86
C ASP A 36 10.36 -12.61 3.79
N ARG A 37 9.21 -12.22 3.21
CA ARG A 37 9.14 -11.31 2.05
C ARG A 37 8.55 -9.94 2.36
N THR A 38 7.82 -9.81 3.46
CA THR A 38 7.10 -8.57 3.83
C THR A 38 6.88 -8.51 5.33
N ARG A 39 7.04 -7.32 5.89
CA ARG A 39 6.63 -6.97 7.24
C ARG A 39 5.61 -5.83 7.19
N VAL A 40 4.46 -6.03 7.83
CA VAL A 40 3.39 -5.04 7.94
C VAL A 40 3.18 -4.71 9.40
N ARG A 41 3.25 -3.42 9.72
CA ARG A 41 3.12 -2.90 11.08
C ARG A 41 2.07 -1.80 11.12
N ARG A 42 1.27 -1.79 12.17
CA ARG A 42 0.50 -0.61 12.57
C ARG A 42 1.38 0.22 13.50
N VAL A 43 1.57 1.49 13.16
CA VAL A 43 2.34 2.44 13.96
C VAL A 43 1.36 3.44 14.54
N TYR A 44 1.37 3.56 15.86
CA TYR A 44 0.54 4.50 16.61
C TYR A 44 1.33 5.77 16.87
N LEU A 45 0.79 6.90 16.40
CA LEU A 45 1.29 8.24 16.60
C LEU A 45 0.34 9.00 17.55
N PRO A 46 0.71 10.19 18.05
CA PRO A 46 -0.19 10.97 18.90
C PRO A 46 -1.49 11.33 18.17
N GLY A 47 -2.59 10.66 18.53
CA GLY A 47 -3.95 10.94 18.04
C GLY A 47 -4.37 10.18 16.77
N TRP A 48 -3.50 9.36 16.16
CA TRP A 48 -3.82 8.60 14.95
C TRP A 48 -2.84 7.44 14.73
N SER A 49 -3.12 6.61 13.73
CA SER A 49 -2.25 5.49 13.35
C SER A 49 -2.08 5.40 11.83
N LEU A 50 -1.02 4.71 11.42
CA LEU A 50 -0.70 4.41 10.03
C LEU A 50 -0.29 2.95 9.88
N VAL A 51 -0.35 2.43 8.65
CA VAL A 51 0.18 1.11 8.31
C VAL A 51 1.50 1.29 7.55
N ARG A 52 2.57 0.74 8.10
CA ARG A 52 3.88 0.67 7.46
C ARG A 52 4.08 -0.72 6.87
N LYS A 53 4.27 -0.80 5.55
CA LYS A 53 4.59 -2.03 4.81
C LYS A 53 6.02 -1.97 4.31
N GLU A 54 6.84 -2.91 4.77
CA GLU A 54 8.25 -3.04 4.46
C GLU A 54 8.46 -4.36 3.68
N PRO A 55 8.73 -4.33 2.37
CA PRO A 55 9.16 -5.51 1.64
C PRO A 55 10.58 -5.94 2.08
N LEU A 56 10.81 -7.24 2.18
CA LEU A 56 12.04 -7.85 2.68
C LEU A 56 12.66 -8.81 1.64
N GLY A 57 13.96 -9.04 1.75
CA GLY A 57 14.68 -10.02 0.93
C GLY A 57 15.03 -9.52 -0.48
N PRO A 58 15.43 -10.43 -1.39
CA PRO A 58 15.82 -10.06 -2.75
C PRO A 58 14.64 -9.41 -3.48
N ASP A 59 14.93 -8.43 -4.34
CA ASP A 59 13.95 -7.61 -5.09
C ASP A 59 13.01 -6.74 -4.23
N ALA A 60 13.30 -6.55 -2.93
CA ALA A 60 12.46 -5.70 -2.06
C ALA A 60 12.23 -4.32 -2.66
N GLN A 61 13.28 -3.69 -3.17
CA GLN A 61 13.21 -2.36 -3.80
C GLN A 61 12.30 -2.36 -5.04
N ARG A 62 12.45 -3.34 -5.93
CA ARG A 62 11.59 -3.46 -7.13
C ARG A 62 10.12 -3.63 -6.74
N ARG A 63 9.82 -4.46 -5.74
CA ARG A 63 8.45 -4.66 -5.27
C ARG A 63 7.88 -3.42 -4.59
N LEU A 64 8.71 -2.69 -3.83
CA LEU A 64 8.35 -1.43 -3.22
C LEU A 64 7.93 -0.41 -4.29
N GLU A 65 8.79 -0.20 -5.29
CA GLU A 65 8.55 0.73 -6.40
C GLU A 65 7.31 0.34 -7.20
N HIS A 66 7.18 -0.95 -7.52
CA HIS A 66 6.03 -1.48 -8.25
C HIS A 66 4.73 -1.23 -7.49
N GLU A 67 4.64 -1.67 -6.24
CA GLU A 67 3.42 -1.53 -5.43
C GLU A 67 3.07 -0.06 -5.19
N LEU A 68 4.07 0.78 -4.89
CA LEU A 68 3.87 2.22 -4.74
C LEU A 68 3.31 2.84 -6.04
N SER A 69 3.86 2.49 -7.20
CA SER A 69 3.38 3.02 -8.49
C SER A 69 1.92 2.64 -8.78
N MET A 70 1.50 1.43 -8.38
CA MET A 70 0.11 0.99 -8.52
C MET A 70 -0.80 1.78 -7.58
N LEU A 71 -0.40 1.95 -6.32
CA LEU A 71 -1.17 2.68 -5.32
C LEU A 71 -1.27 4.18 -5.63
N GLU A 72 -0.23 4.79 -6.20
CA GLU A 72 -0.24 6.19 -6.62
C GLU A 72 -1.29 6.45 -7.70
N ARG A 73 -1.46 5.52 -8.64
CA ARG A 73 -2.56 5.56 -9.63
C ARG A 73 -3.93 5.46 -8.97
N LEU A 74 -4.02 4.85 -7.80
CA LEU A 74 -5.26 4.56 -7.10
C LEU A 74 -5.61 5.59 -6.01
N ARG A 75 -4.86 6.71 -5.92
CA ARG A 75 -5.15 7.80 -4.97
C ARG A 75 -6.60 8.30 -5.07
N GLY A 76 -7.35 8.21 -3.98
CA GLY A 76 -8.75 8.61 -3.91
C GLY A 76 -9.76 7.61 -4.51
N VAL A 77 -9.39 6.36 -4.81
CA VAL A 77 -10.40 5.29 -5.00
C VAL A 77 -10.90 4.88 -3.61
N GLU A 78 -12.21 5.02 -3.37
CA GLU A 78 -12.83 4.54 -2.13
C GLU A 78 -12.71 3.01 -2.01
N GLY A 79 -12.34 2.53 -0.83
CA GLY A 79 -12.20 1.09 -0.57
C GLY A 79 -10.90 0.47 -1.09
N VAL A 80 -9.91 1.29 -1.43
CA VAL A 80 -8.55 0.87 -1.80
C VAL A 80 -7.54 1.53 -0.87
N ALA A 81 -6.50 0.81 -0.44
CA ALA A 81 -5.42 1.35 0.38
C ALA A 81 -4.85 2.66 -0.20
N GLN A 82 -4.66 3.66 0.67
CA GLN A 82 -4.19 4.99 0.29
C GLN A 82 -2.79 5.25 0.84
N VAL A 83 -1.90 5.77 0.00
CA VAL A 83 -0.53 6.12 0.40
C VAL A 83 -0.52 7.48 1.08
N LEU A 84 0.15 7.55 2.23
CA LEU A 84 0.43 8.79 2.94
C LEU A 84 1.76 9.39 2.47
N GLU A 85 1.79 10.71 2.30
CA GLU A 85 3.01 11.42 1.87
C GLU A 85 4.02 11.62 3.00
N ALA A 86 3.53 11.61 4.24
CA ALA A 86 4.32 11.76 5.47
C ALA A 86 3.62 11.05 6.66
N PRO A 87 4.37 10.59 7.67
CA PRO A 87 5.84 10.52 7.72
C PRO A 87 6.40 9.50 6.71
N ARG A 88 7.68 9.62 6.35
CA ARG A 88 8.35 8.71 5.41
C ARG A 88 9.30 7.79 6.14
N TYR A 89 9.32 6.52 5.74
CA TYR A 89 10.28 5.53 6.23
C TYR A 89 11.00 4.92 5.03
N PRO A 90 12.33 5.08 4.93
CA PRO A 90 13.10 4.49 3.83
C PRO A 90 12.83 2.98 3.69
N GLY A 91 12.65 2.52 2.45
CA GLY A 91 12.38 1.12 2.15
C GLY A 91 10.96 0.65 2.55
N SER A 92 10.00 1.56 2.76
CA SER A 92 8.64 1.20 3.16
C SER A 92 7.58 2.04 2.45
N ILE A 93 6.39 1.45 2.28
CA ILE A 93 5.17 2.16 1.91
C ILE A 93 4.43 2.51 3.19
N VAL A 94 3.97 3.76 3.27
CA VAL A 94 3.18 4.27 4.39
C VAL A 94 1.75 4.45 3.90
N LEU A 95 0.83 3.76 4.56
CA LEU A 95 -0.57 3.69 4.17
C LEU A 95 -1.46 4.27 5.28
N GLU A 96 -2.61 4.81 4.89
CA GLU A 96 -3.69 5.13 5.81
C GLU A 96 -4.09 3.88 6.61
N ASP A 97 -4.23 4.02 7.92
CA ASP A 97 -4.77 2.96 8.77
C ASP A 97 -6.28 3.10 8.88
N VAL A 98 -6.99 2.22 8.18
CA VAL A 98 -8.46 2.12 8.21
C VAL A 98 -8.96 1.37 9.44
N GLY A 99 -8.05 0.94 10.31
CA GLY A 99 -8.36 0.11 11.47
C GLY A 99 -8.79 -1.30 11.08
N GLY A 100 -9.32 -2.03 12.05
CA GLY A 100 -9.90 -3.36 11.84
C GLY A 100 -8.88 -4.45 11.48
N THR A 101 -9.35 -5.52 10.83
CA THR A 101 -8.60 -6.76 10.60
C THR A 101 -8.89 -7.36 9.22
N THR A 102 -7.99 -8.21 8.73
CA THR A 102 -8.20 -8.95 7.48
C THR A 102 -9.38 -9.91 7.58
N MET A 103 -10.06 -10.17 6.46
CA MET A 103 -11.18 -11.11 6.41
C MET A 103 -10.74 -12.58 6.44
N ALA A 104 -9.45 -12.88 6.24
CA ALA A 104 -8.91 -14.24 6.36
C ALA A 104 -9.09 -14.85 7.75
N GLY A 105 -9.19 -14.03 8.80
CA GLY A 105 -9.41 -14.48 10.18
C GLY A 105 -10.87 -14.79 10.54
N ALA A 106 -11.81 -14.62 9.61
CA ALA A 106 -13.24 -14.83 9.88
C ALA A 106 -13.52 -16.30 10.23
N ARG A 107 -13.85 -16.55 11.50
CA ARG A 107 -14.10 -17.92 12.03
C ARG A 107 -15.47 -18.48 11.64
N LYS A 108 -16.38 -17.62 11.19
CA LYS A 108 -17.73 -17.98 10.76
C LYS A 108 -18.05 -17.23 9.46
N PRO A 109 -18.84 -17.84 8.55
CA PRO A 109 -19.38 -17.12 7.41
C PRO A 109 -20.14 -15.88 7.86
N LEU A 110 -20.06 -14.81 7.06
CA LEU A 110 -20.87 -13.62 7.28
C LEU A 110 -22.34 -13.96 7.09
N ALA A 111 -23.21 -13.22 7.78
CA ALA A 111 -24.63 -13.26 7.47
C ALA A 111 -24.86 -12.79 6.02
N VAL A 112 -25.90 -13.30 5.36
CA VAL A 112 -26.15 -13.02 3.93
C VAL A 112 -26.24 -11.51 3.66
N ASP A 113 -26.96 -10.77 4.49
CA ASP A 113 -27.12 -9.32 4.33
C ASP A 113 -25.78 -8.56 4.46
N GLU A 114 -24.94 -9.00 5.39
CA GLU A 114 -23.62 -8.45 5.62
C GLU A 114 -22.68 -8.77 4.46
N LEU A 115 -22.73 -10.00 3.94
CA LEU A 115 -21.98 -10.41 2.76
C LEU A 115 -22.36 -9.59 1.54
N ILE A 116 -23.65 -9.37 1.30
CA ILE A 116 -24.15 -8.55 0.19
C ILE A 116 -23.64 -7.10 0.32
N ALA A 117 -23.72 -6.52 1.51
CA ALA A 117 -23.24 -5.17 1.76
C ALA A 117 -21.72 -5.04 1.48
N VAL A 118 -20.93 -6.01 1.95
CA VAL A 118 -19.48 -6.08 1.68
C VAL A 118 -19.21 -6.25 0.18
N ALA A 119 -19.90 -7.18 -0.48
CA ALA A 119 -19.73 -7.45 -1.91
C ALA A 119 -20.05 -6.22 -2.77
N MET A 120 -21.10 -5.48 -2.45
CA MET A 120 -21.46 -4.24 -3.15
C MET A 120 -20.37 -3.17 -3.03
N ARG A 121 -19.79 -2.99 -1.84
CA ARG A 121 -18.71 -2.01 -1.61
C ARG A 121 -17.42 -2.44 -2.31
N LEU A 122 -17.06 -3.73 -2.24
CA LEU A 122 -15.93 -4.28 -2.99
C LEU A 122 -16.10 -4.10 -4.49
N ALA A 123 -17.29 -4.37 -5.04
CA ALA A 123 -17.56 -4.17 -6.46
C ALA A 123 -17.35 -2.71 -6.89
N ARG A 124 -17.70 -1.73 -6.05
CA ARG A 124 -17.42 -0.30 -6.30
C ARG A 124 -15.93 0.01 -6.26
N ALA A 125 -15.21 -0.51 -5.27
CA ALA A 125 -13.76 -0.34 -5.17
C ALA A 125 -13.04 -0.93 -6.40
N LEU A 126 -13.46 -2.12 -6.84
CA LEU A 126 -12.95 -2.77 -8.05
C LEU A 126 -13.28 -1.95 -9.31
N ALA A 127 -14.51 -1.45 -9.44
CA ALA A 127 -14.88 -0.60 -10.56
C ALA A 127 -14.04 0.69 -10.61
N GLY A 128 -13.80 1.33 -9.46
CA GLY A 128 -12.94 2.50 -9.36
C GLY A 128 -11.49 2.20 -9.73
N MET A 129 -10.96 1.07 -9.27
CA MET A 129 -9.61 0.59 -9.60
C MET A 129 -9.46 0.29 -11.09
N HIS A 130 -10.40 -0.47 -11.67
CA HIS A 130 -10.42 -0.81 -13.09
C HIS A 130 -10.58 0.44 -13.96
N GLY A 131 -11.38 1.43 -13.51
CA GLY A 131 -11.50 2.74 -14.16
C GLY A 131 -10.18 3.51 -14.25
N ARG A 132 -9.19 3.18 -13.41
CA ARG A 132 -7.82 3.71 -13.45
C ARG A 132 -6.83 2.77 -14.13
N GLY A 133 -7.33 1.72 -14.79
CA GLY A 133 -6.54 0.76 -15.54
C GLY A 133 -5.63 -0.09 -14.67
N VAL A 134 -5.96 -0.34 -13.40
CA VAL A 134 -5.20 -1.23 -12.53
C VAL A 134 -6.00 -2.50 -12.29
N MET A 135 -5.35 -3.66 -12.37
CA MET A 135 -5.92 -4.97 -12.03
C MET A 135 -5.19 -5.52 -10.81
N HIS A 136 -5.91 -5.84 -9.73
CA HIS A 136 -5.28 -6.30 -8.47
C HIS A 136 -4.61 -7.68 -8.58
N ARG A 137 -5.21 -8.61 -9.34
CA ARG A 137 -4.75 -10.00 -9.60
C ARG A 137 -4.65 -10.96 -8.39
N ASP A 138 -4.88 -10.49 -7.17
CA ASP A 138 -4.79 -11.33 -5.97
C ASP A 138 -5.90 -10.98 -4.96
N ILE A 139 -7.15 -10.97 -5.42
CA ILE A 139 -8.29 -10.66 -4.57
C ILE A 139 -8.62 -11.90 -3.73
N THR A 140 -8.20 -11.87 -2.47
CA THR A 140 -8.47 -12.92 -1.49
C THR A 140 -8.92 -12.30 -0.16
N PRO A 141 -9.56 -13.06 0.76
CA PRO A 141 -9.91 -12.54 2.09
C PRO A 141 -8.72 -12.02 2.90
N ALA A 142 -7.49 -12.47 2.62
CA ALA A 142 -6.29 -11.95 3.28
C ALA A 142 -5.95 -10.51 2.84
N ASN A 143 -6.31 -10.16 1.61
CA ASN A 143 -6.08 -8.86 0.99
C ASN A 143 -7.31 -7.94 1.06
N ILE A 144 -8.29 -8.31 1.90
CA ILE A 144 -9.44 -7.46 2.22
C ILE A 144 -9.41 -7.18 3.71
N VAL A 145 -9.17 -5.93 4.08
CA VAL A 145 -9.29 -5.44 5.45
C VAL A 145 -10.72 -4.97 5.67
N ARG A 146 -11.35 -5.45 6.73
CA ARG A 146 -12.61 -4.90 7.20
C ARG A 146 -12.33 -3.86 8.27
N SER A 147 -12.55 -2.59 7.95
CA SER A 147 -12.36 -1.47 8.87
C SER A 147 -13.38 -1.49 10.01
N THR A 148 -13.16 -0.65 11.02
CA THR A 148 -14.00 -0.60 12.24
C THR A 148 -15.44 -0.15 11.98
N ASP A 149 -15.68 0.60 10.90
CA ASP A 149 -17.01 0.98 10.39
C ASP A 149 -17.66 -0.14 9.54
N GLY A 150 -16.99 -1.27 9.38
CA GLY A 150 -17.46 -2.43 8.63
C GLY A 150 -17.20 -2.36 7.13
N ALA A 151 -16.54 -1.31 6.61
CA ALA A 151 -16.18 -1.21 5.20
C ALA A 151 -15.10 -2.21 4.78
N PRO A 152 -15.19 -2.80 3.58
CA PRO A 152 -14.08 -3.55 3.01
C PRO A 152 -13.10 -2.62 2.29
N TRP A 153 -11.82 -2.85 2.52
CA TRP A 153 -10.71 -2.15 1.90
C TRP A 153 -9.76 -3.17 1.25
N LEU A 154 -9.49 -2.98 -0.04
CA LEU A 154 -8.50 -3.75 -0.78
C LEU A 154 -7.10 -3.27 -0.41
N VAL A 155 -6.25 -4.21 -0.04
CA VAL A 155 -4.85 -3.99 0.35
C VAL A 155 -3.94 -4.95 -0.41
N ASP A 156 -2.64 -4.69 -0.38
CA ASP A 156 -1.59 -5.48 -1.06
C ASP A 156 -1.67 -5.46 -2.59
N PHE A 157 -0.94 -4.52 -3.19
CA PHE A 157 -0.89 -4.33 -4.64
C PHE A 157 0.41 -4.85 -5.26
N ALA A 158 1.14 -5.72 -4.54
CA ALA A 158 2.44 -6.22 -5.01
C ALA A 158 2.34 -7.03 -6.32
N LEU A 159 1.20 -7.67 -6.59
CA LEU A 159 0.92 -8.43 -7.81
C LEU A 159 0.05 -7.66 -8.82
N ALA A 160 -0.35 -6.44 -8.49
CA ALA A 160 -1.22 -5.66 -9.36
C ALA A 160 -0.51 -5.28 -10.66
N THR A 161 -1.26 -5.07 -11.73
CA THR A 161 -0.70 -4.69 -13.03
C THR A 161 -1.48 -3.54 -13.65
N SER A 162 -0.79 -2.73 -14.42
CA SER A 162 -1.42 -1.72 -15.27
C SER A 162 -1.96 -2.35 -16.56
N ALA A 163 -3.14 -1.94 -17.01
CA ALA A 163 -3.72 -2.36 -18.28
C ALA A 163 -2.81 -2.02 -19.48
N ALA A 164 -1.91 -1.03 -19.35
CA ALA A 164 -0.90 -0.74 -20.38
C ALA A 164 0.26 -1.76 -20.41
N GLU A 165 0.51 -2.45 -19.31
CA GLU A 165 1.52 -3.53 -19.20
C GLU A 165 0.93 -4.87 -19.62
N ILE A 166 -0.36 -5.07 -19.39
CA ILE A 166 -1.14 -6.09 -20.07
C ILE A 166 -1.31 -5.62 -21.52
N ARG A 167 -0.24 -5.70 -22.33
CA ARG A 167 -0.43 -5.90 -23.76
C ARG A 167 -1.09 -7.27 -23.84
N PRO A 168 -2.39 -7.36 -24.15
CA PRO A 168 -2.91 -8.65 -24.48
C PRO A 168 -2.19 -8.96 -25.79
N GLU A 169 -1.42 -10.04 -25.82
CA GLU A 169 -1.45 -10.83 -27.04
C GLU A 169 -2.93 -11.19 -27.19
N PHE A 170 -3.69 -10.31 -27.84
CA PHE A 170 -5.06 -10.56 -28.22
C PHE A 170 -4.96 -11.71 -29.24
N ALA A 171 -4.90 -12.94 -28.74
CA ALA A 171 -5.37 -14.07 -29.51
C ALA A 171 -6.83 -13.73 -29.85
N HIS A 172 -7.11 -13.78 -31.15
CA HIS A 172 -8.36 -13.45 -31.82
C HIS A 172 -9.63 -13.66 -30.96
N HIS A 173 -10.63 -12.81 -31.18
CA HIS A 173 -12.00 -12.81 -30.64
C HIS A 173 -12.84 -14.08 -30.93
N SER A 174 -12.20 -15.24 -31.16
CA SER A 174 -12.83 -16.52 -31.49
C SER A 174 -12.43 -17.66 -30.56
N GLU A 175 -11.55 -17.45 -29.58
CA GLU A 175 -11.19 -18.49 -28.61
C GLU A 175 -11.52 -18.07 -27.18
N ILE A 176 -12.57 -18.70 -26.62
CA ILE A 176 -12.83 -18.65 -25.18
C ILE A 176 -11.87 -19.66 -24.54
N VAL A 177 -10.83 -19.17 -23.87
CA VAL A 177 -9.98 -20.01 -23.02
C VAL A 177 -10.66 -20.17 -21.66
N GLY A 178 -11.32 -21.31 -21.48
CA GLY A 178 -11.88 -21.74 -20.21
C GLY A 178 -12.32 -23.21 -20.30
N THR A 179 -12.10 -23.98 -19.25
CA THR A 179 -12.68 -25.31 -19.10
C THR A 179 -14.05 -25.13 -18.45
N LEU A 180 -15.12 -25.40 -19.20
CA LEU A 180 -16.43 -25.66 -18.60
C LEU A 180 -16.42 -27.09 -18.00
N PRO A 181 -17.09 -27.31 -16.85
CA PRO A 181 -17.20 -28.64 -16.24
C PRO A 181 -18.04 -29.62 -17.08
#